data_AF-A0A9X0C5J8-F1
#
_entry.id   AF-A0A9X0C5J8-F1
#
_cell.length_a   1.000
_cell.length_b   1.000
_cell.length_c   1.000
_cell.angle_alpha   90.00
_cell.angle_beta   90.00
_cell.angle_gamma   90.00
#
_symmetry.space_group_name_H-M   'P 1'
#
loop_
_entity.id
_entity.type
_entity.pdbx_description
1 polymer ?
#
loop_
_entity_poly.entity_id
_entity_poly.type
_entity_poly.pdbx_seq_one_letter_code
_entity_poly.pdbx_strand_id
1 'polypeptide(L)'
;MGRSEMSLSLNLIITALVSIRGSRVRFKAFPDMPELSSEMFMVENLRKALNLRQGYMSNTTVGDQSTCDGSAHPPLEALKYIHVPKPLGLVGPEDSWRVCNVVQTLQEISEGLNKQYSEGIIATMVRKRDCTSFQPGRGLNFLVSDIKSGKPYMNFGPLGDLRLFDMPFDAAPGFCWIVPNLPSDSLSPDSCWRLRWNIERAAIGCLSSDPLFQWASTPSTAPRDVKV
;
A
#
# COMPACT_ATOMS: atom_id res chain seq x y z
N MET A 1 32.09 13.00 6.02
CA MET A 1 30.83 12.47 6.59
C MET A 1 29.99 11.95 5.44
N GLY A 2 29.95 10.64 5.22
CA GLY A 2 29.06 10.04 4.23
C GLY A 2 27.63 10.18 4.72
N ARG A 3 26.78 10.89 3.97
CA ARG A 3 25.34 10.78 4.18
C ARG A 3 24.98 9.32 3.88
N SER A 4 24.55 8.58 4.90
CA SER A 4 23.90 7.30 4.66
C SER A 4 22.68 7.60 3.79
N GLU A 5 22.67 7.16 2.53
CA GLU A 5 21.47 7.23 1.71
C GLU A 5 20.38 6.44 2.45
N MET A 6 19.30 7.13 2.83
CA MET A 6 18.10 6.46 3.30
C MET A 6 17.51 5.70 2.13
N SER A 7 17.72 4.39 2.10
CA SER A 7 17.07 3.50 1.16
C SER A 7 15.61 3.32 1.58
N LEU A 8 14.71 4.07 0.97
CA LEU A 8 13.27 3.90 1.17
C LEU A 8 12.82 2.55 0.60
N SER A 9 12.01 1.81 1.37
CA SER A 9 11.42 0.56 0.89
C SER A 9 10.44 0.84 -0.25
N LEU A 10 10.62 0.18 -1.39
CA LEU A 10 9.70 0.28 -2.53
C LEU A 10 8.26 -0.03 -2.14
N ASN A 11 8.04 -0.96 -1.20
CA ASN A 11 6.70 -1.26 -0.68
C ASN A 11 6.05 -0.02 -0.07
N LEU A 12 6.80 0.74 0.74
CA LEU A 12 6.29 1.96 1.37
C LEU A 12 5.98 3.04 0.33
N ILE A 13 6.80 3.14 -0.73
CA ILE A 13 6.55 4.05 -1.85
C ILE A 13 5.24 3.68 -2.57
N ILE A 14 5.04 2.40 -2.91
CA ILE A 14 3.81 1.93 -3.56
C ILE A 14 2.60 2.15 -2.66
N THR A 15 2.73 1.82 -1.38
CA THR A 15 1.69 2.07 -0.38
C THR A 15 1.32 3.55 -0.29
N ALA A 16 2.31 4.44 -0.21
CA ALA A 16 2.08 5.89 -0.20
C ALA A 16 1.37 6.37 -1.47
N LEU A 17 1.78 5.88 -2.64
CA LEU A 17 1.14 6.22 -3.92
C LEU A 17 -0.33 5.78 -3.96
N VAL A 18 -0.63 4.56 -3.49
CA VAL A 18 -2.01 4.06 -3.41
C VAL A 18 -2.83 4.92 -2.46
N SER A 19 -2.29 5.24 -1.29
CA SER A 19 -3.00 6.02 -0.27
C SER A 19 -3.29 7.44 -0.74
N ILE A 20 -2.28 8.17 -1.24
CA ILE A 20 -2.44 9.55 -1.73
C ILE A 20 -3.48 9.61 -2.85
N ARG A 21 -3.40 8.68 -3.82
CA ARG A 21 -4.36 8.63 -4.94
C ARG A 21 -5.74 8.27 -4.45
N GLY A 22 -5.84 7.24 -3.60
CA GLY A 22 -7.10 6.79 -3.02
C GLY A 22 -7.85 7.93 -2.34
N SER A 23 -7.16 8.62 -1.44
CA SER A 23 -7.68 9.79 -0.73
C SER A 23 -8.17 10.87 -1.70
N ARG A 24 -7.36 11.22 -2.71
CA ARG A 24 -7.72 12.26 -3.71
C ARG A 24 -8.94 11.90 -4.55
N VAL A 25 -8.98 10.68 -5.08
CA VAL A 25 -10.08 10.26 -5.96
C VAL A 25 -11.40 10.14 -5.20
N ARG A 26 -11.34 9.74 -3.92
CA ARG A 26 -12.52 9.72 -3.04
C ARG A 26 -12.96 11.11 -2.61
N PHE A 27 -12.04 11.98 -2.25
CA PHE A 27 -12.36 13.38 -1.95
C PHE A 27 -13.07 14.06 -3.13
N LYS A 28 -12.61 13.78 -4.36
CA LYS A 28 -13.25 14.29 -5.59
C LYS A 28 -14.61 13.65 -5.87
N ALA A 29 -14.76 12.35 -5.61
CA ALA A 29 -16.01 11.63 -5.87
C ALA A 29 -17.09 11.85 -4.80
N PHE A 30 -16.68 12.15 -3.57
CA PHE A 30 -17.54 12.27 -2.38
C PHE A 30 -17.16 13.52 -1.57
N PRO A 31 -17.33 14.74 -2.12
CA PRO A 31 -16.91 15.97 -1.46
C PRO A 31 -17.62 16.24 -0.12
N ASP A 32 -18.83 15.69 0.05
CA ASP A 32 -19.63 15.86 1.26
C ASP A 32 -19.27 14.88 2.39
N MET A 33 -18.31 13.98 2.17
CA MET A 33 -17.88 12.95 3.13
C MET A 33 -16.36 13.02 3.39
N PRO A 34 -15.86 14.10 4.02
CA PRO A 34 -14.41 14.32 4.22
C PRO A 34 -13.76 13.29 5.14
N GLU A 35 -14.55 12.67 6.02
CA GLU A 35 -14.10 11.59 6.91
C GLU A 35 -13.62 10.36 6.12
N LEU A 36 -14.05 10.19 4.86
CA LEU A 36 -13.69 9.05 4.02
C LEU A 36 -12.27 9.08 3.44
N SER A 37 -11.49 10.17 3.61
CA SER A 37 -10.27 10.37 2.82
C SER A 37 -8.94 10.23 3.57
N SER A 38 -8.91 10.26 4.90
CA SER A 38 -7.64 10.58 5.60
C SER A 38 -6.98 9.40 6.32
N GLU A 39 -7.74 8.36 6.62
CA GLU A 39 -7.24 7.21 7.38
C GLU A 39 -6.87 6.04 6.48
N MET A 40 -5.64 5.57 6.64
CA MET A 40 -5.08 4.43 5.96
C MET A 40 -4.65 3.38 6.98
N PHE A 41 -4.81 2.12 6.61
CA PHE A 41 -4.39 0.99 7.40
C PHE A 41 -3.39 0.14 6.63
N MET A 42 -2.21 -0.03 7.21
CA MET A 42 -1.14 -0.82 6.63
C MET A 42 -1.05 -2.15 7.36
N VAL A 43 -1.03 -3.26 6.62
CA VAL A 43 -0.84 -4.60 7.20
C VAL A 43 0.62 -5.00 7.08
N GLU A 44 1.25 -5.32 8.21
CA GLU A 44 2.68 -5.60 8.34
C GLU A 44 2.95 -6.99 8.91
N ASN A 45 4.02 -7.63 8.45
CA ASN A 45 4.41 -8.98 8.84
C ASN A 45 5.46 -8.96 9.96
N LEU A 46 5.05 -9.34 11.17
CA LEU A 46 5.90 -9.31 12.36
C LEU A 46 6.87 -10.48 12.50
N ARG A 47 6.87 -11.48 11.59
CA ARG A 47 7.71 -12.67 11.75
C ARG A 47 9.19 -12.32 11.94
N LYS A 48 9.71 -11.38 11.16
CA LYS A 48 11.11 -10.94 11.26
C LYS A 48 11.37 -10.23 12.59
N ALA A 49 10.51 -9.31 13.00
CA ALA A 49 10.62 -8.57 14.26
C ALA A 49 10.55 -9.50 15.50
N LEU A 50 9.77 -10.58 15.40
CA LEU A 50 9.59 -11.57 16.46
C LEU A 50 10.58 -12.74 16.39
N ASN A 51 11.52 -12.72 15.45
CA ASN A 51 12.47 -13.81 15.21
C ASN A 51 11.77 -15.18 15.00
N LEU A 52 10.62 -15.16 14.32
CA LEU A 52 9.87 -16.37 13.97
C LEU A 52 10.42 -16.97 12.68
N ARG A 53 10.44 -18.30 12.63
CA ARG A 53 10.81 -19.05 11.42
C ARG A 53 9.90 -18.69 10.26
N GLN A 54 10.43 -18.74 9.03
CA GLN A 54 9.65 -18.49 7.83
C GLN A 54 8.45 -19.45 7.68
N GLY A 55 8.61 -20.72 8.10
CA GLY A 55 7.54 -21.73 8.11
C GLY A 55 6.58 -21.63 9.30
N TYR A 56 6.47 -20.48 9.96
CA TYR A 56 5.45 -20.25 10.99
C TYR A 56 4.10 -19.96 10.32
N MET A 57 3.17 -20.91 10.49
CA MET A 57 1.92 -20.96 9.72
C MET A 57 0.75 -20.17 10.34
N SER A 58 0.87 -19.72 11.59
CA SER A 58 -0.20 -18.94 12.24
C SER A 58 -0.10 -17.45 11.90
N ASN A 59 -1.13 -16.70 12.31
CA ASN A 59 -1.21 -15.27 12.07
C ASN A 59 -0.19 -14.51 12.92
N THR A 60 0.65 -13.73 12.25
CA THR A 60 1.65 -12.81 12.84
C THR A 60 1.67 -11.52 12.06
N THR A 61 0.52 -11.09 11.56
CA THR A 61 0.37 -9.77 10.96
C THR A 61 -0.27 -8.86 11.99
N VAL A 62 0.26 -7.65 12.09
CA VAL A 62 -0.45 -6.55 12.74
C VAL A 62 -0.85 -5.58 11.65
N GLY A 63 -1.90 -4.80 11.91
CA GLY A 63 -2.11 -3.63 11.08
C GLY A 63 -2.08 -2.38 11.93
N ASP A 64 -1.57 -1.32 11.32
CA ASP A 64 -1.35 -0.04 11.94
C ASP A 64 -2.10 1.04 11.16
N GLN A 65 -2.65 2.01 11.89
CA GLN A 65 -3.45 3.07 11.34
C GLN A 65 -2.60 4.32 11.24
N SER A 66 -2.48 4.82 10.01
CA SER A 66 -1.80 6.09 9.73
C SER A 66 -2.80 7.07 9.12
N THR A 67 -2.77 8.30 9.61
CA THR A 67 -3.39 9.41 8.88
C THR A 67 -2.48 9.77 7.71
N CYS A 68 -2.76 9.18 6.55
CA CYS A 68 -2.15 9.59 5.31
C CYS A 68 -2.88 10.84 4.82
N ASP A 69 -2.60 11.97 5.46
CA ASP A 69 -3.13 13.25 5.01
C ASP A 69 -2.44 13.66 3.70
N GLY A 70 -2.88 13.07 2.60
CA GLY A 70 -2.49 13.46 1.25
C GLY A 70 -2.99 14.86 0.88
N SER A 71 -3.73 15.54 1.76
CA SER A 71 -4.16 16.94 1.63
C SER A 71 -3.27 17.93 2.38
N ALA A 72 -2.33 17.45 3.21
CA ALA A 72 -1.36 18.29 3.89
C ALA A 72 -0.58 19.13 2.87
N HIS A 73 -0.66 20.45 3.03
CA HIS A 73 0.02 21.38 2.14
C HIS A 73 1.52 21.38 2.46
N PRO A 74 2.39 21.17 1.45
CA PRO A 74 3.82 21.26 1.64
C PRO A 74 4.20 22.69 2.10
N PRO A 75 5.12 22.85 3.06
CA PRO A 75 5.68 24.16 3.36
C PRO A 75 6.27 24.78 2.08
N LEU A 76 5.95 26.04 1.78
CA LEU A 76 6.43 26.72 0.57
C LEU A 76 7.96 26.66 0.43
N GLU A 77 8.67 26.70 1.56
CA GLU A 77 10.12 26.57 1.60
C GLU A 77 10.62 25.18 1.22
N ALA A 78 9.89 24.10 1.56
CA ALA A 78 10.26 22.74 1.20
C ALA A 78 10.17 22.51 -0.32
N LEU A 79 9.18 23.13 -0.98
CA LEU A 79 8.97 23.00 -2.43
C LEU A 79 10.12 23.58 -3.25
N LYS A 80 10.79 24.64 -2.77
CA LYS A 80 11.89 25.30 -3.49
C LYS A 80 13.09 24.39 -3.72
N TYR A 81 13.26 23.36 -2.91
CA TYR A 81 14.40 22.45 -2.97
C TYR A 81 14.08 21.13 -3.68
N ILE A 82 12.81 20.87 -3.98
CA ILE A 82 12.39 19.64 -4.67
C ILE A 82 12.55 19.83 -6.17
N HIS A 83 13.59 19.18 -6.69
CA HIS A 83 13.83 19.11 -8.12
C HIS A 83 13.11 17.90 -8.67
N VAL A 84 12.08 18.15 -9.49
CA VAL A 84 11.37 17.10 -10.22
C VAL A 84 11.99 16.98 -11.62
N PRO A 85 12.66 15.86 -11.95
CA PRO A 85 13.17 15.63 -13.29
C PRO A 85 12.09 15.84 -14.38
N LYS A 86 12.45 16.51 -15.48
CA LYS A 86 11.57 16.77 -16.64
C LYS A 86 10.73 15.59 -17.17
N PRO A 87 11.16 14.30 -17.14
CA PRO A 87 10.28 13.20 -17.55
C PRO A 87 9.03 13.00 -16.67
N LEU A 88 8.95 13.64 -15.50
CA LEU A 88 7.81 13.57 -14.58
C LEU A 88 6.77 14.66 -14.83
N GLY A 89 6.59 15.15 -16.07
CA GLY A 89 5.78 16.34 -16.39
C GLY A 89 4.31 16.37 -15.92
N LEU A 90 3.78 15.25 -15.42
CA LEU A 90 2.45 15.12 -14.80
C LEU A 90 2.45 15.23 -13.26
N VAL A 91 3.62 15.13 -12.62
CA VAL A 91 3.82 15.07 -11.17
C VAL A 91 4.53 16.33 -10.71
N GLY A 92 3.92 17.10 -9.83
CA GLY A 92 4.50 18.35 -9.33
C GLY A 92 5.48 18.16 -8.16
N PRO A 93 6.21 19.22 -7.78
CA PRO A 93 6.97 19.26 -6.52
C PRO A 93 6.10 18.95 -5.30
N GLU A 94 4.81 19.33 -5.33
CA GLU A 94 3.86 19.00 -4.28
C GLU A 94 3.60 17.51 -4.15
N ASP A 95 3.40 16.81 -5.26
CA ASP A 95 3.18 15.36 -5.26
C ASP A 95 4.41 14.63 -4.74
N SER A 96 5.59 15.08 -5.17
CA SER A 96 6.87 14.53 -4.71
C SER A 96 7.04 14.73 -3.19
N TRP A 97 6.73 15.92 -2.67
CA TRP A 97 6.75 16.19 -1.24
C TRP A 97 5.78 15.28 -0.48
N ARG A 98 4.53 15.16 -0.95
CA ARG A 98 3.50 14.34 -0.30
C ARG A 98 3.90 12.88 -0.26
N VAL A 99 4.44 12.33 -1.37
CA VAL A 99 4.96 10.95 -1.40
C VAL A 99 6.07 10.78 -0.37
N CYS A 100 7.08 11.65 -0.35
CA CYS A 100 8.16 11.57 0.63
C CYS A 100 7.66 11.66 2.07
N ASN A 101 6.75 12.59 2.35
CA ASN A 101 6.18 12.78 3.70
C ASN A 101 5.42 11.55 4.16
N VAL A 102 4.52 11.01 3.32
CA VAL A 102 3.77 9.79 3.65
C VAL A 102 4.70 8.58 3.80
N VAL A 103 5.68 8.41 2.90
CA VAL A 103 6.65 7.31 3.01
C VAL A 103 7.45 7.40 4.31
N GLN A 104 7.89 8.61 4.70
CA GLN A 104 8.59 8.81 5.97
C GLN A 104 7.71 8.42 7.16
N THR A 105 6.46 8.88 7.20
CA THR A 105 5.50 8.51 8.26
C THR A 105 5.31 6.99 8.32
N LEU A 106 5.11 6.34 7.17
CA LEU A 106 4.96 4.89 7.11
C LEU A 106 6.22 4.15 7.55
N GLN A 107 7.40 4.69 7.25
CA GLN A 107 8.68 4.14 7.70
C GLN A 107 8.82 4.23 9.23
N GLU A 108 8.55 5.39 9.81
CA GLU A 108 8.59 5.60 11.27
C GLU A 108 7.64 4.64 11.99
N ILE A 109 6.43 4.44 11.45
CA ILE A 109 5.47 3.45 11.95
C ILE A 109 6.04 2.04 11.85
N SER A 110 6.51 1.63 10.67
CA SER A 110 7.04 0.28 10.42
C SER A 110 8.24 -0.05 11.33
N GLU A 111 9.13 0.93 11.57
CA GLU A 111 10.26 0.79 12.52
C GLU A 111 9.80 0.63 13.98
N GLY A 112 8.65 1.23 14.34
CA GLY A 112 8.01 1.05 15.64
C GLY A 112 7.40 -0.35 15.87
N LEU A 113 7.10 -1.10 14.80
CA LEU A 113 6.49 -2.43 14.85
C LEU A 113 7.50 -3.53 15.21
N ASN A 114 8.04 -3.43 16.42
CA ASN A 114 9.06 -4.33 16.94
C ASN A 114 8.49 -5.36 17.94
N LYS A 115 9.40 -6.14 18.54
CA LYS A 115 9.05 -7.15 19.54
C LYS A 115 8.34 -6.55 20.76
N GLN A 116 8.79 -5.40 21.27
CA GLN A 116 8.19 -4.77 22.46
C GLN A 116 6.76 -4.31 22.18
N TYR A 117 6.50 -3.74 21.00
CA TYR A 117 5.16 -3.38 20.56
C TYR A 117 4.22 -4.60 20.56
N SER A 118 4.69 -5.71 19.99
CA SER A 118 3.93 -6.97 19.93
C SER A 118 3.63 -7.55 21.31
N GLU A 119 4.62 -7.55 22.21
CA GLU A 119 4.45 -7.96 23.60
C GLU A 119 3.44 -7.07 24.33
N GLY A 120 3.43 -5.76 24.07
CA GLY A 120 2.47 -4.81 24.61
C GLY A 120 1.03 -5.09 24.16
N ILE A 121 0.82 -5.41 22.89
CA ILE A 121 -0.49 -5.83 22.37
C ILE A 121 -0.98 -7.08 23.11
N ILE A 122 -0.14 -8.12 23.17
CA ILE A 122 -0.50 -9.40 23.82
C ILE A 122 -0.79 -9.18 25.30
N ALA A 123 0.06 -8.43 26.00
CA ALA A 123 -0.15 -8.09 27.41
C ALA A 123 -1.47 -7.34 27.64
N THR A 124 -1.84 -6.43 26.73
CA THR A 124 -3.10 -5.70 26.78
C THR A 124 -4.30 -6.64 26.61
N MET A 125 -4.26 -7.52 25.60
CA MET A 125 -5.31 -8.51 25.36
C MET A 125 -5.50 -9.44 26.57
N VAL A 126 -4.40 -9.94 27.13
CA VAL A 126 -4.41 -10.82 28.31
C VAL A 126 -4.96 -10.09 29.53
N ARG A 127 -4.50 -8.87 29.80
CA ARG A 127 -4.95 -8.07 30.97
C ARG A 127 -6.43 -7.74 30.90
N LYS A 128 -6.93 -7.39 29.71
CA LYS A 128 -8.35 -7.08 29.49
C LYS A 128 -9.22 -8.33 29.34
N ARG A 129 -8.62 -9.52 29.20
CA ARG A 129 -9.29 -10.78 28.83
C ARG A 129 -10.17 -10.63 27.60
N ASP A 130 -9.70 -9.83 26.65
CA ASP A 130 -10.46 -9.44 25.48
C ASP A 130 -9.52 -9.31 24.28
N CYS A 131 -9.60 -10.27 23.37
CA CYS A 131 -8.83 -10.27 22.12
C CYS A 131 -9.30 -9.18 21.15
N THR A 132 -10.49 -8.60 21.36
CA THR A 132 -11.03 -7.48 20.58
C THR A 132 -10.61 -6.12 21.14
N SER A 133 -9.91 -6.11 22.28
CA SER A 133 -9.42 -4.87 22.89
C SER A 133 -8.36 -4.15 22.06
N PHE A 134 -7.77 -4.86 21.11
CA PHE A 134 -7.09 -4.30 19.97
C PHE A 134 -8.08 -4.35 18.79
N GLN A 135 -8.54 -3.18 18.34
CA GLN A 135 -9.37 -3.07 17.15
C GLN A 135 -8.52 -2.55 16.00
N PRO A 136 -7.86 -3.45 15.24
CA PRO A 136 -7.26 -3.06 13.99
C PRO A 136 -8.39 -2.70 13.02
N GLY A 137 -8.77 -1.42 12.99
CA GLY A 137 -9.36 -0.86 11.78
C GLY A 137 -10.88 -0.84 11.62
N ARG A 138 -11.69 -0.69 12.68
CA ARG A 138 -13.11 -0.37 12.48
C ARG A 138 -13.25 1.07 11.96
N GLY A 139 -13.92 1.24 10.81
CA GLY A 139 -14.18 2.55 10.22
C GLY A 139 -13.11 3.06 9.26
N LEU A 140 -12.14 2.23 8.90
CA LEU A 140 -11.07 2.64 7.99
C LEU A 140 -11.57 2.87 6.58
N ASN A 141 -10.98 3.86 5.95
CA ASN A 141 -11.26 4.18 4.57
C ASN A 141 -10.41 3.34 3.64
N PHE A 142 -9.10 3.28 3.86
CA PHE A 142 -8.17 2.58 2.99
C PHE A 142 -7.37 1.52 3.73
N LEU A 143 -7.22 0.34 3.11
CA LEU A 143 -6.35 -0.72 3.60
C LEU A 143 -5.38 -1.12 2.50
N VAL A 144 -4.09 -1.19 2.82
CA VAL A 144 -3.07 -1.72 1.91
C VAL A 144 -2.40 -2.92 2.56
N SER A 145 -2.42 -4.06 1.86
CA SER A 145 -1.76 -5.29 2.30
C SER A 145 -0.82 -5.80 1.22
N ASP A 146 0.44 -6.03 1.59
CA ASP A 146 1.44 -6.61 0.69
C ASP A 146 1.52 -8.13 0.85
N ILE A 147 1.07 -8.84 -0.19
CA ILE A 147 1.13 -10.29 -0.27
C ILE A 147 2.09 -10.78 -1.36
N LYS A 148 2.91 -9.88 -1.95
CA LYS A 148 3.88 -10.18 -3.01
C LYS A 148 4.89 -11.26 -2.60
N SER A 149 5.24 -11.31 -1.32
CA SER A 149 6.22 -12.26 -0.77
C SER A 149 5.71 -13.71 -0.70
N GLY A 150 4.41 -13.96 -0.94
CA GLY A 150 3.79 -15.29 -0.80
C GLY A 150 4.19 -16.35 -1.84
N LYS A 151 4.90 -15.98 -2.92
CA LYS A 151 5.40 -16.88 -3.98
C LYS A 151 4.37 -17.94 -4.46
N PRO A 152 3.19 -17.53 -4.98
CA PRO A 152 2.14 -18.47 -5.38
C PRO A 152 2.44 -19.22 -6.69
N TYR A 153 3.37 -18.72 -7.50
CA TYR A 153 3.76 -19.31 -8.79
C TYR A 153 4.69 -20.50 -8.61
N MET A 154 4.20 -21.54 -7.96
CA MET A 154 4.86 -22.84 -7.82
C MET A 154 4.17 -23.87 -8.72
N ASN A 155 4.94 -24.85 -9.20
CA ASN A 155 4.39 -25.97 -9.94
C ASN A 155 3.87 -27.02 -8.93
N PHE A 156 2.57 -27.30 -8.98
CA PHE A 156 1.91 -28.26 -8.10
C PHE A 156 1.58 -29.59 -8.81
N GLY A 157 2.15 -29.86 -9.99
CA GLY A 157 2.05 -31.13 -10.69
C GLY A 157 1.44 -31.03 -12.10
N PRO A 158 0.55 -31.94 -12.50
CA PRO A 158 0.27 -32.25 -13.91
C PRO A 158 -0.48 -31.15 -14.68
N LEU A 159 -1.05 -30.17 -13.98
CA LEU A 159 -1.73 -29.02 -14.60
C LEU A 159 -0.75 -27.93 -15.06
N GLY A 160 0.55 -28.10 -14.79
CA GLY A 160 1.59 -27.14 -15.14
C GLY A 160 1.68 -25.95 -14.18
N ASP A 161 2.38 -24.91 -14.63
CA ASP A 161 2.63 -23.73 -13.82
C ASP A 161 1.40 -22.83 -13.72
N LEU A 162 1.20 -22.23 -12.52
CA LEU A 162 0.17 -21.22 -12.32
C LEU A 162 0.42 -20.03 -13.26
N ARG A 163 -0.57 -19.69 -14.09
CA ARG A 163 -0.45 -18.57 -15.04
C ARG A 163 -0.72 -17.21 -14.40
N LEU A 164 -1.73 -17.16 -13.53
CA LEU A 164 -2.19 -15.93 -12.89
C LEU A 164 -2.66 -16.24 -11.47
N PHE A 165 -2.02 -15.63 -10.48
CA PHE A 165 -2.56 -15.55 -9.14
C PHE A 165 -3.43 -14.29 -9.03
N ASP A 166 -4.67 -14.39 -8.56
CA ASP A 166 -5.51 -13.22 -8.24
C ASP A 166 -6.26 -13.46 -6.94
N MET A 167 -6.72 -12.37 -6.32
CA MET A 167 -7.55 -12.42 -5.12
C MET A 167 -9.03 -12.49 -5.52
N PRO A 168 -9.87 -13.23 -4.77
CA PRO A 168 -11.31 -13.18 -4.98
C PRO A 168 -11.81 -11.74 -4.84
N PHE A 169 -12.88 -11.42 -5.56
CA PHE A 169 -13.49 -10.09 -5.48
C PHE A 169 -13.96 -9.84 -4.04
N ASP A 170 -13.42 -8.80 -3.42
CA ASP A 170 -13.89 -8.29 -2.14
C ASP A 170 -14.80 -7.08 -2.43
N ALA A 171 -16.00 -7.12 -1.84
CA ALA A 171 -17.02 -6.08 -2.03
C ALA A 171 -16.73 -4.83 -1.19
N ALA A 172 -15.82 -4.90 -0.22
CA ALA A 172 -15.44 -3.76 0.61
C ALA A 172 -14.55 -2.78 -0.19
N PRO A 173 -15.02 -1.55 -0.45
CA PRO A 173 -14.21 -0.56 -1.14
C PRO A 173 -13.08 -0.06 -0.22
N GLY A 174 -11.93 0.29 -0.80
CA GLY A 174 -10.76 0.83 -0.09
C GLY A 174 -9.66 -0.18 0.15
N PHE A 175 -9.93 -1.46 -0.11
CA PHE A 175 -8.95 -2.54 0.02
C PHE A 175 -8.06 -2.57 -1.21
N CYS A 176 -6.75 -2.50 -0.99
CA CYS A 176 -5.73 -2.64 -2.01
C CYS A 176 -4.75 -3.74 -1.62
N TRP A 177 -4.56 -4.71 -2.52
CA TRP A 177 -3.61 -5.79 -2.37
C TRP A 177 -2.45 -5.59 -3.32
N ILE A 178 -1.22 -5.56 -2.78
CA ILE A 178 -0.02 -5.67 -3.59
C ILE A 178 0.21 -7.16 -3.85
N VAL A 179 -0.04 -7.59 -5.08
CA VAL A 179 -0.04 -9.02 -5.44
C VAL A 179 1.29 -9.43 -6.07
N PRO A 180 1.66 -10.72 -5.99
CA PRO A 180 2.87 -11.25 -6.65
C PRO A 180 2.92 -10.92 -8.14
N ASN A 181 4.06 -10.46 -8.64
CA ASN A 181 4.28 -10.19 -10.07
C ASN A 181 4.17 -11.48 -10.90
N LEU A 182 3.84 -11.36 -12.19
CA LEU A 182 3.81 -12.54 -13.05
C LEU A 182 5.23 -13.10 -13.21
N PRO A 183 5.38 -14.42 -13.41
CA PRO A 183 6.69 -15.01 -13.73
C PRO A 183 7.35 -14.35 -14.94
N SER A 184 6.56 -13.96 -15.95
CA SER A 184 7.01 -13.22 -17.13
C SER A 184 7.64 -11.86 -16.81
N ASP A 185 7.22 -11.22 -15.73
CA ASP A 185 7.65 -9.85 -15.38
C ASP A 185 9.08 -9.83 -14.82
N SER A 186 9.58 -10.97 -14.31
CA SER A 186 10.97 -11.08 -13.81
C SER A 186 12.04 -10.93 -14.89
N LEU A 187 11.64 -11.00 -16.17
CA LEU A 187 12.52 -10.83 -17.33
C LEU A 187 12.55 -9.37 -17.83
N SER A 188 11.68 -8.51 -17.32
CA SER A 188 11.65 -7.08 -17.67
C SER A 188 12.69 -6.30 -16.87
N PRO A 189 13.44 -5.37 -17.51
CA PRO A 189 14.34 -4.46 -16.80
C PRO A 189 13.58 -3.49 -15.87
N ASP A 190 12.30 -3.22 -16.18
CA ASP A 190 11.44 -2.37 -15.36
C ASP A 190 10.64 -3.23 -14.38
N SER A 191 10.86 -3.02 -13.08
CA SER A 191 10.11 -3.70 -12.03
C SER A 191 8.64 -3.27 -12.04
N CYS A 192 7.77 -4.10 -12.63
CA CYS A 192 6.33 -3.87 -12.58
C CYS A 192 5.80 -4.19 -11.17
N TRP A 193 4.78 -3.44 -10.72
CA TRP A 193 4.03 -3.73 -9.51
C TRP A 193 2.59 -3.99 -9.88
N ARG A 194 2.08 -5.14 -9.44
CA ARG A 194 0.69 -5.52 -9.70
C ARG A 194 -0.14 -5.26 -8.46
N LEU A 195 -1.22 -4.51 -8.66
CA LEU A 195 -2.13 -4.07 -7.61
C LEU A 195 -3.55 -4.58 -7.91
N ARG A 196 -4.21 -5.10 -6.89
CA ARG A 196 -5.65 -5.38 -6.92
C ARG A 196 -6.34 -4.39 -6.01
N TRP A 197 -7.01 -3.41 -6.58
CA TRP A 197 -7.56 -2.28 -5.83
C TRP A 197 -9.08 -2.20 -6.00
N ASN A 198 -9.80 -2.35 -4.89
CA ASN A 198 -11.24 -2.17 -4.82
C ASN A 198 -11.53 -0.72 -4.47
N ILE A 199 -12.22 -0.01 -5.36
CA ILE A 199 -12.61 1.40 -5.18
C ILE A 199 -14.08 1.54 -5.59
N GLU A 200 -14.78 2.48 -4.98
CA GLU A 200 -16.13 2.85 -5.37
C GLU A 200 -16.20 3.27 -6.83
N ARG A 201 -17.27 2.90 -7.52
CA ARG A 201 -17.46 3.21 -8.94
C ARG A 201 -17.33 4.72 -9.24
N ALA A 202 -17.83 5.58 -8.36
CA ALA A 202 -17.72 7.03 -8.50
C ALA A 202 -16.26 7.53 -8.46
N ALA A 203 -15.43 6.91 -7.63
CA ALA A 203 -14.01 7.24 -7.50
C ALA A 203 -13.15 6.61 -8.61
N ILE A 204 -13.54 5.48 -9.21
CA ILE A 204 -12.87 4.89 -10.38
C ILE A 204 -12.80 5.89 -11.55
N GLY A 205 -13.88 6.63 -11.82
CA GLY A 205 -13.89 7.64 -12.89
C GLY A 205 -12.92 8.79 -12.62
N CYS A 206 -12.71 9.13 -11.34
CA CYS A 206 -11.73 10.14 -10.93
C CYS A 206 -10.29 9.62 -11.05
N LEU A 207 -10.06 8.33 -10.78
CA LEU A 207 -8.73 7.70 -10.81
C LEU A 207 -8.06 7.78 -12.18
N SER A 208 -8.80 7.53 -13.27
CA SER A 208 -8.24 7.62 -14.62
C SER A 208 -7.78 9.04 -15.01
N SER A 209 -8.28 10.06 -14.32
CA SER A 209 -7.90 11.47 -14.53
C SER A 209 -6.80 11.97 -13.59
N ASP A 210 -6.37 11.16 -12.61
CA ASP A 210 -5.37 11.56 -11.63
C ASP A 210 -3.96 11.57 -12.26
N PRO A 211 -3.23 12.71 -12.24
CA PRO A 211 -1.92 12.83 -12.91
C PRO A 211 -0.87 11.88 -12.33
N LEU A 212 -0.90 11.66 -11.01
CA LEU A 212 0.00 10.73 -10.35
C LEU A 212 -0.31 9.30 -10.83
N PHE A 213 -1.59 8.93 -10.91
CA PHE A 213 -2.05 7.64 -11.47
C PHE A 213 -1.57 7.41 -12.89
N GLN A 214 -1.78 8.39 -13.78
CA GLN A 214 -1.33 8.31 -15.17
C GLN A 214 0.18 8.18 -15.28
N TRP A 215 0.93 8.82 -14.39
CA TRP A 215 2.39 8.71 -14.38
C TRP A 215 2.89 7.32 -13.97
N ALA A 216 2.38 6.72 -12.89
CA ALA A 216 2.91 5.44 -12.40
C ALA A 216 2.15 4.19 -12.87
N SER A 217 1.14 4.34 -13.71
CA SER A 217 0.44 3.20 -14.31
C SER A 217 0.69 3.16 -15.81
N THR A 218 0.95 1.95 -16.32
CA THR A 218 0.95 1.70 -17.75
C THR A 218 -0.44 1.16 -18.11
N PRO A 219 -1.16 1.76 -19.08
CA PRO A 219 -2.40 1.19 -19.56
C PRO A 219 -2.18 -0.25 -20.01
N SER A 220 -2.97 -1.18 -19.48
CA SER A 220 -2.87 -2.57 -19.91
C SER A 220 -3.29 -2.68 -21.38
N THR A 221 -2.38 -3.21 -22.20
CA THR A 221 -2.67 -3.66 -23.57
C THR A 221 -3.24 -5.08 -23.61
N ALA A 222 -3.42 -5.72 -22.45
CA ALA A 222 -3.99 -7.05 -22.39
C ALA A 222 -5.44 -7.02 -22.90
N PRO A 223 -5.82 -7.91 -23.83
CA PRO A 223 -7.18 -7.96 -24.35
C PRO A 223 -8.16 -8.18 -23.20
N ARG A 224 -9.22 -7.38 -23.15
CA ARG A 224 -10.28 -7.40 -22.13
C ARG A 224 -11.16 -8.66 -22.18
N ASP A 225 -10.70 -9.73 -22.81
CA ASP A 225 -11.46 -10.95 -23.00
C ASP A 225 -11.04 -12.01 -21.99
N VAL A 226 -11.51 -11.85 -20.76
CA VAL A 226 -11.86 -13.01 -19.94
C VAL A 226 -13.26 -12.75 -19.40
N LYS A 227 -14.26 -13.12 -20.20
CA LYS A 227 -15.57 -13.46 -19.66
C LYS A 227 -15.37 -14.71 -18.81
N VAL A 228 -15.59 -14.59 -17.50
CA VAL A 228 -15.93 -15.74 -16.65
C VAL A 228 -17.39 -16.06 -16.90
#